data_AF-A0A942S9V4-F1
#
_entry.id   AF-A0A942S9V4-F1
#
_cell.length_a   1.000
_cell.length_b   1.000
_cell.length_c   1.000
_cell.angle_alpha   90.00
_cell.angle_beta   90.00
_cell.angle_gamma   90.00
#
_symmetry.space_group_name_H-M   'P 1'
#
loop_
_entity.id
_entity.type
_entity.pdbx_description
1 polymer ?
#
loop_
_entity_poly.entity_id
_entity_poly.type
_entity_poly.pdbx_seq_one_letter_code
_entity_poly.pdbx_strand_id
1 'polypeptide(L)'
;MKKLFYLIVFIVTANTVLAQAGRIRISFAGFDCYRETWDDILHTDGKGDEVFLNFNCVLGDRNGNTKLSYDKRTPVYGDASGQFSNRVNVGSWTGFGHTGGIKQGDTYRCNDVIGEYDMTDGDILTVIPTMWEHDPIADNSAAFFSTLRNTYASITQKSAPYINTYHAVTGNWAWLIINAINFEISKTRPAGDQGELGRAGTRPIGMEKLGDFSPKLVLLSTSYLTRLCNSDMGYGKGVIAVNYDEVALGNVRDHGNYNIFLKVEFFPVQNTNTTTSPTNNTTYKITTPITNKTVTMGTTTTSTSIAGVWKGTWGNGSNNGPNFYSFQLNADSSMLVIDAAGKSIAAGSYSFSNNQLNGTYKYNGTNSTFSFAASLSNTQLNGTWGAGTNTSGSGRWVMSKAAVSATTNIR
;
A
#
# COMPACT_ATOMS: atom_id res chain seq x y z
N MET A 1 -56.52 2.33 -12.60
CA MET A 1 -55.19 2.79 -13.07
C MET A 1 -54.39 3.64 -12.08
N LYS A 2 -54.91 4.09 -10.92
CA LYS A 2 -54.13 4.86 -9.92
C LYS A 2 -53.41 4.02 -8.84
N LYS A 3 -53.67 2.71 -8.75
CA LYS A 3 -53.07 1.81 -7.74
C LYS A 3 -51.77 1.12 -8.21
N LEU A 4 -51.43 1.20 -9.50
CA LEU A 4 -50.20 0.61 -10.06
C LEU A 4 -48.99 1.55 -9.95
N PHE A 5 -49.21 2.86 -9.80
CA PHE A 5 -48.14 3.86 -9.68
C PHE A 5 -47.49 3.87 -8.29
N TYR A 6 -48.22 3.45 -7.24
CA TYR A 6 -47.68 3.36 -5.88
C TYR A 6 -46.84 2.09 -5.65
N LEU A 7 -47.00 1.03 -6.46
CA LEU A 7 -46.20 -0.19 -6.33
C LEU A 7 -44.78 -0.02 -6.90
N ILE A 8 -44.60 0.86 -7.89
CA ILE A 8 -43.27 1.18 -8.47
C ILE A 8 -42.50 2.17 -7.59
N VAL A 9 -43.19 2.97 -6.76
CA VAL A 9 -42.56 3.90 -5.81
C VAL A 9 -42.14 3.21 -4.50
N PHE A 10 -42.65 1.99 -4.21
CA PHE A 10 -42.41 1.30 -2.92
C PHE A 10 -41.33 0.19 -2.94
N ILE A 11 -40.76 -0.17 -4.09
CA ILE A 11 -39.68 -1.19 -4.21
C ILE A 11 -38.39 -0.57 -4.77
N VAL A 12 -38.16 0.70 -4.44
CA VAL A 12 -36.81 1.28 -4.38
C VAL A 12 -36.68 1.96 -3.04
N THR A 13 -36.96 1.23 -1.95
CA THR A 13 -36.12 1.37 -0.75
C THR A 13 -34.75 0.82 -1.12
N ALA A 14 -34.07 1.55 -2.03
CA ALA A 14 -32.64 1.49 -2.13
C ALA A 14 -32.17 1.76 -0.71
N ASN A 15 -31.71 0.71 -0.04
CA ASN A 15 -30.87 0.86 1.12
C ASN A 15 -29.67 1.63 0.59
N THR A 16 -29.77 2.96 0.57
CA THR A 16 -28.63 3.85 0.43
C THR A 16 -27.85 3.57 1.70
N VAL A 17 -26.99 2.56 1.63
CA VAL A 17 -25.96 2.35 2.62
C VAL A 17 -25.17 3.64 2.55
N LEU A 18 -25.45 4.54 3.51
CA LEU A 18 -24.74 5.80 3.60
C LEU A 18 -23.27 5.41 3.70
N ALA A 19 -22.50 5.89 2.74
CA ALA A 19 -21.09 5.57 2.67
C ALA A 19 -20.45 6.03 4.00
N GLN A 20 -19.82 5.06 4.68
CA GLN A 20 -19.41 5.21 6.06
C GLN A 20 -17.89 5.17 6.13
N ALA A 21 -17.28 6.17 6.76
CA ALA A 21 -15.86 6.11 7.07
C ALA A 21 -15.58 4.91 7.99
N GLY A 22 -14.40 4.31 7.87
CA GLY A 22 -14.07 3.11 8.64
C GLY A 22 -12.66 2.63 8.39
N ARG A 23 -12.23 1.68 9.20
CA ARG A 23 -10.97 0.98 8.99
C ARG A 23 -11.21 -0.26 8.16
N ILE A 24 -10.43 -0.44 7.11
CA ILE A 24 -10.37 -1.69 6.36
C ILE A 24 -9.10 -2.45 6.76
N ARG A 25 -9.19 -3.78 6.86
CA ARG A 25 -8.04 -4.67 6.96
C ARG A 25 -8.07 -5.62 5.77
N ILE A 26 -6.94 -5.72 5.09
CA ILE A 26 -6.72 -6.71 4.04
C ILE A 26 -5.73 -7.74 4.55
N SER A 27 -6.07 -9.01 4.36
CA SER A 27 -5.18 -10.13 4.67
C SER A 27 -5.01 -11.02 3.45
N PHE A 28 -3.80 -11.53 3.26
CA PHE A 28 -3.55 -12.64 2.37
C PHE A 28 -4.13 -13.90 3.04
N ALA A 29 -5.13 -14.50 2.38
CA ALA A 29 -5.85 -15.65 2.91
C ALA A 29 -5.32 -16.99 2.37
N GLY A 30 -4.36 -16.94 1.44
CA GLY A 30 -3.73 -18.10 0.82
C GLY A 30 -3.95 -18.16 -0.69
N PHE A 31 -3.70 -19.32 -1.31
CA PHE A 31 -3.92 -19.55 -2.73
C PHE A 31 -4.31 -20.99 -3.05
N ASP A 32 -4.84 -21.19 -4.25
CA ASP A 32 -4.99 -22.51 -4.88
C ASP A 32 -4.11 -22.59 -6.13
N CYS A 33 -3.39 -23.70 -6.26
CA CYS A 33 -2.67 -24.06 -7.47
C CYS A 33 -3.52 -25.04 -8.30
N TYR A 34 -4.10 -24.57 -9.40
CA TYR A 34 -4.76 -25.45 -10.38
C TYR A 34 -3.75 -26.04 -11.35
N ARG A 35 -2.66 -25.33 -11.58
CA ARG A 35 -1.53 -25.76 -12.38
C ARG A 35 -0.30 -24.96 -12.01
N GLU A 36 0.78 -25.65 -11.69
CA GLU A 36 2.08 -25.07 -11.43
C GLU A 36 2.70 -24.49 -12.70
N THR A 37 3.62 -23.52 -12.55
CA THR A 37 4.48 -23.12 -13.67
C THR A 37 5.40 -24.28 -14.05
N TRP A 38 6.01 -24.21 -15.24
CA TRP A 38 7.03 -25.19 -15.59
C TRP A 38 8.33 -24.83 -14.91
N ASP A 39 8.69 -25.67 -13.96
CA ASP A 39 9.97 -25.65 -13.26
C ASP A 39 11.13 -25.98 -14.22
N ASP A 40 12.34 -25.54 -13.89
CA ASP A 40 13.52 -25.77 -14.70
C ASP A 40 13.82 -27.27 -14.83
N ILE A 41 14.38 -27.72 -15.97
CA ILE A 41 14.62 -29.15 -16.26
C ILE A 41 15.43 -29.85 -15.15
N LEU A 42 16.28 -29.10 -14.45
CA LEU A 42 17.17 -29.64 -13.44
C LEU A 42 16.64 -29.45 -12.02
N HIS A 43 15.61 -28.62 -11.81
CA HIS A 43 15.02 -28.28 -10.51
C HIS A 43 16.13 -27.90 -9.51
N THR A 44 16.89 -26.86 -9.85
CA THR A 44 18.13 -26.50 -9.13
C THR A 44 17.90 -25.57 -7.95
N ASP A 45 16.78 -24.85 -7.95
CA ASP A 45 16.35 -23.91 -6.93
C ASP A 45 15.32 -24.48 -5.96
N GLY A 46 14.94 -25.74 -6.12
CA GLY A 46 14.00 -26.45 -5.27
C GLY A 46 13.41 -27.63 -6.01
N LYS A 47 12.26 -28.15 -5.58
CA LYS A 47 11.55 -29.19 -6.33
C LYS A 47 10.13 -28.72 -6.51
N GLY A 48 9.65 -28.65 -7.75
CA GLY A 48 8.32 -28.11 -8.03
C GLY A 48 8.35 -26.59 -7.96
N ASP A 49 7.18 -25.98 -8.11
CA ASP A 49 7.11 -24.52 -8.20
C ASP A 49 7.30 -23.87 -6.82
N GLU A 50 7.96 -22.72 -6.83
CA GLU A 50 8.19 -21.85 -5.69
C GLU A 50 7.72 -20.46 -6.02
N VAL A 51 6.85 -19.93 -5.18
CA VAL A 51 6.20 -18.66 -5.46
C VAL A 51 6.36 -17.68 -4.32
N PHE A 52 6.44 -16.40 -4.64
CA PHE A 52 6.16 -15.34 -3.67
C PHE A 52 5.05 -14.45 -4.20
N LEU A 53 4.40 -13.73 -3.29
CA LEU A 53 3.40 -12.75 -3.63
C LEU A 53 3.92 -11.35 -3.29
N ASN A 54 3.56 -10.39 -4.14
CA ASN A 54 3.72 -8.99 -3.84
C ASN A 54 2.35 -8.29 -3.92
N PHE A 55 2.00 -7.59 -2.85
CA PHE A 55 0.77 -6.82 -2.73
C PHE A 55 1.10 -5.34 -2.79
N ASN A 56 0.64 -4.68 -3.85
CA ASN A 56 0.83 -3.25 -4.02
C ASN A 56 -0.51 -2.58 -3.72
N CYS A 57 -0.54 -1.73 -2.71
CA CYS A 57 -1.74 -1.09 -2.21
C CYS A 57 -1.64 0.42 -2.44
N VAL A 58 -2.65 1.01 -3.06
CA VAL A 58 -2.73 2.45 -3.30
C VAL A 58 -4.06 2.98 -2.81
N LEU A 59 -4.03 3.91 -1.86
CA LEU A 59 -5.19 4.61 -1.35
C LEU A 59 -5.30 5.96 -2.08
N GLY A 60 -6.40 6.16 -2.79
CA GLY A 60 -6.80 7.43 -3.38
C GLY A 60 -7.95 8.08 -2.62
N ASP A 61 -8.05 9.41 -2.68
CA ASP A 61 -9.26 10.13 -2.30
C ASP A 61 -10.36 9.98 -3.37
N ARG A 62 -11.54 10.55 -3.11
CA ARG A 62 -12.68 10.54 -4.03
C ARG A 62 -12.39 11.16 -5.41
N ASN A 63 -11.42 12.07 -5.48
CA ASN A 63 -11.04 12.77 -6.70
C ASN A 63 -9.90 12.05 -7.45
N GLY A 64 -9.45 10.90 -6.93
CA GLY A 64 -8.37 10.11 -7.51
C GLY A 64 -6.97 10.63 -7.17
N ASN A 65 -6.82 11.56 -6.21
CA ASN A 65 -5.50 11.94 -5.72
C ASN A 65 -4.96 10.84 -4.81
N THR A 66 -3.72 10.41 -5.05
CA THR A 66 -3.06 9.42 -4.20
C THR A 66 -2.80 9.99 -2.81
N LYS A 67 -3.32 9.32 -1.77
CA LYS A 67 -3.08 9.63 -0.34
C LYS A 67 -1.92 8.83 0.22
N LEU A 68 -1.87 7.54 -0.12
CA LEU A 68 -0.91 6.59 0.43
C LEU A 68 -0.63 5.49 -0.58
N SER A 69 0.60 4.98 -0.58
CA SER A 69 0.98 3.76 -1.28
C SER A 69 1.83 2.87 -0.38
N TYR A 70 1.66 1.57 -0.47
CA TYR A 70 2.37 0.58 0.34
C TYR A 70 2.57 -0.71 -0.46
N ASP A 71 3.77 -1.27 -0.40
CA ASP A 71 4.12 -2.52 -1.07
C ASP A 71 4.50 -3.55 0.00
N LYS A 72 4.00 -4.78 -0.11
CA LYS A 72 4.36 -5.89 0.77
C LYS A 72 4.65 -7.16 -0.02
N ARG A 73 5.88 -7.66 0.14
CA ARG A 73 6.31 -8.97 -0.36
C ARG A 73 6.17 -10.01 0.75
N THR A 74 5.67 -11.19 0.39
CA THR A 74 5.64 -12.36 1.29
C THR A 74 7.01 -13.04 1.34
N PRO A 75 7.21 -13.99 2.27
CA PRO A 75 8.22 -15.02 2.08
C PRO A 75 7.99 -15.80 0.78
N VAL A 76 8.98 -16.59 0.38
CA VAL A 76 8.82 -17.59 -0.67
C VAL A 76 8.09 -18.80 -0.08
N TYR A 77 7.12 -19.30 -0.82
CA TYR A 77 6.31 -20.47 -0.53
C TYR A 77 6.72 -21.59 -1.50
N GLY A 78 7.09 -22.77 -0.98
CA GLY A 78 7.62 -23.87 -1.80
C GLY A 78 8.49 -24.83 -1.00
N ASP A 79 9.44 -25.52 -1.66
CA ASP A 79 10.36 -26.45 -0.97
C ASP A 79 11.16 -25.74 0.12
N ALA A 80 10.97 -26.13 1.38
CA ALA A 80 11.66 -25.54 2.52
C ALA A 80 12.75 -26.48 3.10
N SER A 81 13.23 -27.44 2.31
CA SER A 81 14.25 -28.40 2.74
C SER A 81 15.69 -27.91 2.52
N GLY A 82 16.63 -28.41 3.32
CA GLY A 82 18.06 -28.14 3.17
C GLY A 82 18.43 -26.64 3.17
N GLN A 83 19.03 -26.20 2.07
CA GLN A 83 19.47 -24.80 1.88
C GLN A 83 18.30 -23.80 1.73
N PHE A 84 17.06 -24.29 1.56
CA PHE A 84 15.86 -23.47 1.37
C PHE A 84 15.00 -23.37 2.65
N SER A 85 15.59 -23.67 3.82
CA SER A 85 14.89 -23.67 5.12
C SER A 85 14.29 -22.33 5.57
N ASN A 86 14.57 -21.24 4.86
CA ASN A 86 13.95 -19.93 5.07
C ASN A 86 12.62 -19.74 4.32
N ARG A 87 12.18 -20.72 3.52
CA ARG A 87 10.91 -20.71 2.81
C ARG A 87 9.78 -21.27 3.68
N VAL A 88 8.54 -20.99 3.28
CA VAL A 88 7.35 -21.58 3.91
C VAL A 88 6.94 -22.81 3.11
N ASN A 89 6.98 -23.99 3.74
CA ASN A 89 6.56 -25.24 3.12
C ASN A 89 5.04 -25.26 2.94
N VAL A 90 4.56 -25.29 1.71
CA VAL A 90 3.11 -25.23 1.42
C VAL A 90 2.62 -26.21 0.36
N GLY A 91 3.52 -26.82 -0.41
CA GLY A 91 3.17 -27.74 -1.46
C GLY A 91 3.33 -29.21 -1.07
N SER A 92 2.82 -30.10 -1.90
CA SER A 92 2.84 -31.56 -1.66
C SER A 92 3.73 -32.32 -2.64
N TRP A 93 4.59 -31.63 -3.39
CA TRP A 93 5.63 -32.28 -4.18
C TRP A 93 6.69 -32.93 -3.27
N THR A 94 7.11 -34.14 -3.64
CA THR A 94 8.11 -34.93 -2.92
C THR A 94 9.05 -35.60 -3.93
N GLY A 95 10.36 -35.54 -3.71
CA GLY A 95 11.34 -36.24 -4.55
C GLY A 95 12.78 -35.96 -4.13
N PHE A 96 13.67 -36.95 -4.26
CA PHE A 96 15.12 -36.82 -3.95
C PHE A 96 15.46 -36.25 -2.57
N GLY A 97 14.61 -36.47 -1.56
CA GLY A 97 14.82 -35.95 -0.19
C GLY A 97 14.30 -34.52 0.03
N HIS A 98 13.67 -33.91 -0.98
CA HIS A 98 13.01 -32.62 -0.92
C HIS A 98 11.50 -32.78 -0.74
N THR A 99 10.88 -31.85 -0.03
CA THR A 99 9.45 -31.83 0.26
C THR A 99 8.94 -30.39 0.36
N GLY A 100 7.81 -30.08 -0.28
CA GLY A 100 7.14 -28.80 -0.08
C GLY A 100 6.94 -27.96 -1.33
N GLY A 101 7.46 -28.42 -2.46
CA GLY A 101 7.19 -27.85 -3.78
C GLY A 101 5.73 -27.82 -4.13
N ILE A 102 5.32 -26.74 -4.79
CA ILE A 102 3.93 -26.56 -5.20
C ILE A 102 3.67 -27.35 -6.48
N LYS A 103 2.51 -28.03 -6.51
CA LYS A 103 1.99 -28.69 -7.70
C LYS A 103 0.48 -28.53 -7.82
N GLN A 104 -0.04 -28.90 -8.99
CA GLN A 104 -1.46 -28.95 -9.27
C GLN A 104 -2.24 -29.66 -8.15
N GLY A 105 -3.26 -28.96 -7.66
CA GLY A 105 -4.15 -29.41 -6.59
C GLY A 105 -3.74 -28.94 -5.20
N ASP A 106 -2.54 -28.37 -5.04
CA ASP A 106 -2.12 -27.82 -3.76
C ASP A 106 -2.92 -26.58 -3.39
N THR A 107 -3.22 -26.48 -2.10
CA THR A 107 -3.96 -25.38 -1.51
C THR A 107 -3.23 -24.88 -0.28
N TYR A 108 -3.00 -23.59 -0.19
CA TYR A 108 -2.44 -22.94 1.00
C TYR A 108 -3.47 -21.98 1.59
N ARG A 109 -3.57 -21.94 2.92
CA ARG A 109 -4.47 -21.03 3.66
C ARG A 109 -3.71 -20.37 4.79
N CYS A 110 -3.85 -19.06 4.92
CA CYS A 110 -3.27 -18.28 6.01
C CYS A 110 -4.18 -17.09 6.35
N ASN A 111 -3.72 -16.19 7.22
CA ASN A 111 -4.41 -14.94 7.52
C ASN A 111 -3.37 -13.83 7.76
N ASP A 112 -2.43 -13.72 6.84
CA ASP A 112 -1.32 -12.77 6.96
C ASP A 112 -1.82 -11.38 6.61
N VAL A 113 -1.92 -10.50 7.61
CA VAL A 113 -2.37 -9.12 7.39
C VAL A 113 -1.43 -8.42 6.43
N ILE A 114 -1.92 -7.98 5.28
CA ILE A 114 -1.11 -7.24 4.30
C ILE A 114 -1.17 -5.73 4.50
N GLY A 115 -2.27 -5.21 5.06
CA GLY A 115 -2.36 -3.81 5.43
C GLY A 115 -3.70 -3.45 6.08
N GLU A 116 -3.67 -2.44 6.93
CA GLU A 116 -4.86 -1.79 7.51
C GLU A 116 -4.92 -0.34 7.03
N TYR A 117 -6.10 0.17 6.69
CA TYR A 117 -6.23 1.53 6.17
C TYR A 117 -7.44 2.22 6.81
N ASP A 118 -7.24 3.42 7.35
CA ASP A 118 -8.34 4.29 7.74
C ASP A 118 -8.87 5.01 6.49
N MET A 119 -10.09 4.70 6.09
CA MET A 119 -10.73 5.22 4.88
C MET A 119 -11.83 6.23 5.24
N THR A 120 -11.79 7.40 4.60
CA THR A 120 -12.89 8.36 4.63
C THR A 120 -13.98 7.99 3.63
N ASP A 121 -15.14 8.63 3.75
CA ASP A 121 -16.22 8.45 2.79
C ASP A 121 -15.74 8.79 1.35
N GLY A 122 -15.88 7.84 0.43
CA GLY A 122 -15.48 7.96 -0.97
C GLY A 122 -13.99 7.77 -1.23
N ASP A 123 -13.18 7.43 -0.23
CA ASP A 123 -11.84 6.92 -0.48
C ASP A 123 -11.90 5.59 -1.25
N ILE A 124 -10.81 5.33 -1.96
CA ILE A 124 -10.65 4.18 -2.82
C ILE A 124 -9.33 3.50 -2.52
N LEU A 125 -9.39 2.26 -2.06
CA LEU A 125 -8.23 1.41 -1.92
C LEU A 125 -8.15 0.50 -3.16
N THR A 126 -7.04 0.57 -3.88
CA THR A 126 -6.71 -0.38 -4.95
C THR A 126 -5.64 -1.34 -4.43
N VAL A 127 -5.94 -2.64 -4.43
CA VAL A 127 -4.99 -3.70 -4.11
C VAL A 127 -4.60 -4.42 -5.40
N ILE A 128 -3.30 -4.55 -5.65
CA ILE A 128 -2.75 -5.17 -6.85
C ILE A 128 -1.94 -6.40 -6.41
N PRO A 129 -2.61 -7.53 -6.18
CA PRO A 129 -1.93 -8.78 -5.84
C PRO A 129 -1.23 -9.30 -7.09
N THR A 130 0.06 -9.64 -6.97
CA THR A 130 0.80 -10.34 -8.03
C THR A 130 1.48 -11.55 -7.40
N MET A 131 1.40 -12.69 -8.06
CA MET A 131 2.14 -13.90 -7.70
C MET A 131 3.30 -14.06 -8.68
N TRP A 132 4.44 -14.51 -8.19
CA TRP A 132 5.68 -14.61 -8.93
C TRP A 132 6.29 -15.97 -8.72
N GLU A 133 6.69 -16.61 -9.81
CA GLU A 133 7.64 -17.72 -9.79
C GLU A 133 8.98 -17.20 -9.25
N HIS A 134 9.60 -17.96 -8.36
CA HIS A 134 10.84 -17.62 -7.70
C HIS A 134 11.98 -18.47 -8.23
N ASP A 135 12.72 -17.92 -9.18
CA ASP A 135 14.00 -18.47 -9.61
C ASP A 135 15.13 -17.49 -9.23
N PRO A 136 16.08 -17.90 -8.37
CA PRO A 136 17.17 -17.06 -7.89
C PRO A 136 18.22 -16.70 -8.94
N ILE A 137 18.22 -17.35 -10.12
CA ILE A 137 19.21 -17.11 -11.18
C ILE A 137 19.01 -15.73 -11.82
N ALA A 138 17.76 -15.25 -11.93
CA ALA A 138 17.44 -13.95 -12.50
C ALA A 138 16.22 -13.30 -11.84
N ASP A 139 16.44 -12.28 -10.99
CA ASP A 139 15.36 -11.47 -10.39
C ASP A 139 15.14 -10.15 -11.17
N ASN A 140 14.16 -10.16 -12.07
CA ASN A 140 13.73 -8.96 -12.81
C ASN A 140 12.55 -8.22 -12.15
N SER A 141 12.09 -8.66 -10.98
CA SER A 141 10.87 -8.13 -10.34
C SER A 141 11.02 -6.65 -9.93
N ALA A 142 12.23 -6.20 -9.63
CA ALA A 142 12.51 -4.82 -9.23
C ALA A 142 12.13 -3.79 -10.31
N ALA A 143 12.41 -4.08 -11.59
CA ALA A 143 12.07 -3.20 -12.70
C ALA A 143 10.55 -3.11 -12.88
N PHE A 144 9.86 -4.24 -12.79
CA PHE A 144 8.40 -4.27 -12.83
C PHE A 144 7.78 -3.44 -11.69
N PHE A 145 8.20 -3.64 -10.45
CA PHE A 145 7.62 -2.90 -9.32
C PHE A 145 7.93 -1.40 -9.40
N SER A 146 9.07 -1.02 -9.96
CA SER A 146 9.38 0.38 -10.27
C SER A 146 8.38 0.98 -11.28
N THR A 147 8.16 0.28 -12.40
CA THR A 147 7.16 0.71 -13.40
C THR A 147 5.76 0.77 -12.80
N LEU A 148 5.36 -0.23 -12.01
CA LEU A 148 4.05 -0.26 -11.36
C LEU A 148 3.86 0.93 -10.41
N ARG A 149 4.85 1.25 -9.56
CA ARG A 149 4.80 2.44 -8.69
C ARG A 149 4.62 3.74 -9.46
N ASN A 150 5.26 3.87 -10.62
CA ASN A 150 5.10 5.05 -11.47
C ASN A 150 3.68 5.19 -12.04
N THR A 151 2.87 4.13 -12.02
CA THR A 151 1.47 4.16 -12.49
C THR A 151 0.45 4.46 -11.40
N TYR A 152 0.84 4.51 -10.12
CA TYR A 152 -0.10 4.65 -8.99
C TYR A 152 -1.03 5.86 -9.11
N ALA A 153 -0.50 7.01 -9.51
CA ALA A 153 -1.32 8.21 -9.72
C ALA A 153 -2.37 8.00 -10.82
N SER A 154 -2.00 7.32 -11.91
CA SER A 154 -2.93 7.01 -13.00
C SER A 154 -3.99 6.00 -12.56
N ILE A 155 -3.61 5.00 -11.77
CA ILE A 155 -4.53 4.02 -11.19
C ILE A 155 -5.59 4.73 -10.35
N THR A 156 -5.21 5.61 -9.42
CA THR A 156 -6.18 6.30 -8.55
C THR A 156 -7.06 7.27 -9.34
N GLN A 157 -6.48 8.01 -10.30
CA GLN A 157 -7.23 8.93 -11.15
C GLN A 157 -8.29 8.23 -12.01
N LYS A 158 -8.00 7.01 -12.50
CA LYS A 158 -8.91 6.25 -13.36
C LYS A 158 -9.88 5.38 -12.56
N SER A 159 -9.49 4.87 -11.39
CA SER A 159 -10.38 4.09 -10.52
C SER A 159 -11.45 4.96 -9.84
N ALA A 160 -11.15 6.24 -9.55
CA ALA A 160 -12.09 7.18 -8.95
C ALA A 160 -13.43 7.33 -9.69
N PRO A 161 -13.46 7.78 -10.95
CA PRO A 161 -14.72 7.89 -11.69
C PRO A 161 -15.38 6.53 -11.91
N TYR A 162 -14.59 5.45 -12.07
CA TYR A 162 -15.13 4.10 -12.23
C TYR A 162 -15.94 3.66 -11.01
N ILE A 163 -15.35 3.71 -9.81
CA ILE A 163 -16.01 3.29 -8.58
C ILE A 163 -17.20 4.21 -8.25
N ASN A 164 -17.04 5.52 -8.43
CA ASN A 164 -18.11 6.49 -8.17
C ASN A 164 -19.31 6.31 -9.12
N THR A 165 -19.10 5.77 -10.32
CA THR A 165 -20.18 5.53 -11.29
C THR A 165 -20.86 4.18 -11.09
N TYR A 166 -20.09 3.14 -10.74
CA TYR A 166 -20.58 1.75 -10.69
C TYR A 166 -21.14 1.32 -9.32
N HIS A 167 -21.48 2.24 -8.42
CA HIS A 167 -21.98 1.91 -7.08
C HIS A 167 -23.11 0.85 -7.08
N ALA A 168 -22.79 -0.31 -6.52
CA ALA A 168 -23.63 -1.21 -5.69
C ALA A 168 -25.00 -1.73 -6.18
N VAL A 169 -25.40 -1.58 -7.45
CA VAL A 169 -26.77 -2.01 -7.84
C VAL A 169 -26.89 -3.52 -8.08
N THR A 170 -25.86 -4.22 -8.56
CA THR A 170 -26.09 -5.56 -9.15
C THR A 170 -25.79 -6.75 -8.24
N GLY A 171 -25.08 -6.57 -7.12
CA GLY A 171 -24.61 -7.71 -6.30
C GLY A 171 -23.65 -8.66 -7.01
N ASN A 172 -23.29 -8.36 -8.25
CA ASN A 172 -22.22 -9.02 -8.97
C ASN A 172 -20.91 -8.47 -8.40
N TRP A 173 -19.99 -9.32 -7.95
CA TRP A 173 -18.70 -8.88 -7.42
C TRP A 173 -17.58 -8.91 -8.46
N ALA A 174 -17.85 -9.40 -9.67
CA ALA A 174 -16.85 -9.53 -10.73
C ALA A 174 -16.25 -8.16 -11.13
N TRP A 175 -16.98 -7.06 -10.96
CA TRP A 175 -16.48 -5.71 -11.27
C TRP A 175 -15.44 -5.20 -10.26
N LEU A 176 -15.29 -5.85 -9.10
CA LEU A 176 -14.23 -5.49 -8.13
C LEU A 176 -12.85 -5.78 -8.69
N ILE A 177 -12.73 -6.74 -9.62
CA ILE A 177 -11.46 -7.17 -10.20
C ILE A 177 -11.41 -6.68 -11.64
N ILE A 178 -10.46 -5.80 -11.92
CA ILE A 178 -10.32 -5.16 -13.23
C ILE A 178 -8.89 -5.37 -13.73
N ASN A 179 -8.73 -5.75 -14.99
CA ASN A 179 -7.39 -5.77 -15.59
C ASN A 179 -6.90 -4.34 -15.77
N ALA A 180 -5.65 -4.06 -15.42
CA ALA A 180 -5.08 -2.71 -15.50
C ALA A 180 -5.16 -2.09 -16.92
N ILE A 181 -5.13 -2.93 -17.96
CA ILE A 181 -5.32 -2.48 -19.35
C ILE A 181 -6.69 -1.83 -19.60
N ASN A 182 -7.72 -2.15 -18.83
CA ASN A 182 -9.04 -1.50 -18.93
C ASN A 182 -8.98 -0.04 -18.42
N PHE A 183 -7.95 0.31 -17.68
CA PHE A 183 -7.59 1.69 -17.33
C PHE A 183 -6.47 2.23 -18.22
N GLU A 184 -6.25 1.65 -19.40
CA GLU A 184 -5.20 2.04 -20.34
C GLU A 184 -3.80 2.09 -19.69
N ILE A 185 -3.60 1.28 -18.66
CA ILE A 185 -2.28 1.08 -18.08
C ILE A 185 -1.60 0.03 -18.96
N SER A 186 -0.50 0.43 -19.59
CA SER A 186 0.25 -0.42 -20.49
C SER A 186 0.65 -1.72 -19.81
N LYS A 187 0.56 -2.82 -20.58
CA LYS A 187 1.18 -4.08 -20.18
C LYS A 187 2.68 -3.86 -19.99
N THR A 188 3.26 -4.61 -19.07
CA THR A 188 4.70 -4.61 -18.82
C THR A 188 5.30 -5.90 -19.35
N ARG A 189 6.57 -5.86 -19.76
CA ARG A 189 7.39 -7.06 -20.00
C ARG A 189 8.36 -7.24 -18.83
N PRO A 190 7.89 -7.80 -17.71
CA PRO A 190 8.65 -7.87 -16.46
C PRO A 190 9.97 -8.65 -16.62
N ALA A 191 10.02 -9.63 -17.52
CA ALA A 191 11.23 -10.38 -17.83
C ALA A 191 12.04 -9.82 -19.03
N GLY A 192 11.68 -8.64 -19.56
CA GLY A 192 12.28 -8.11 -20.80
C GLY A 192 12.14 -9.10 -21.97
N ASP A 193 13.16 -9.22 -22.82
CA ASP A 193 13.23 -10.25 -23.88
C ASP A 193 13.46 -11.66 -23.31
N GLN A 194 13.74 -11.79 -21.99
CA GLN A 194 13.79 -13.10 -21.32
C GLN A 194 12.40 -13.63 -20.99
N GLY A 195 11.33 -12.84 -21.18
CA GLY A 195 9.95 -13.32 -21.12
C GLY A 195 9.57 -14.27 -22.27
N GLU A 196 10.51 -14.56 -23.17
CA GLU A 196 10.41 -15.68 -24.10
C GLU A 196 10.25 -17.00 -23.32
N LEU A 197 9.09 -17.63 -23.52
CA LEU A 197 8.65 -18.89 -22.93
C LEU A 197 9.80 -19.91 -22.78
N GLY A 198 10.00 -20.41 -21.56
CA GLY A 198 10.93 -21.50 -21.24
C GLY A 198 12.33 -21.08 -20.80
N ARG A 199 12.57 -19.79 -20.52
CA ARG A 199 13.79 -19.36 -19.82
C ARG A 199 13.55 -19.37 -18.32
N ALA A 200 14.48 -20.00 -17.60
CA ALA A 200 14.59 -19.95 -16.15
C ALA A 200 14.70 -18.48 -15.68
N GLY A 201 13.87 -18.06 -14.72
CA GLY A 201 13.92 -16.72 -14.13
C GLY A 201 12.66 -16.30 -13.37
N THR A 202 12.84 -15.42 -12.39
CA THR A 202 11.74 -14.85 -11.61
C THR A 202 10.83 -14.02 -12.53
N ARG A 203 9.55 -14.40 -12.59
CA ARG A 203 8.53 -13.77 -13.44
C ARG A 203 7.16 -13.77 -12.75
N PRO A 204 6.24 -12.85 -13.09
CA PRO A 204 4.90 -12.95 -12.57
C PRO A 204 4.15 -14.10 -13.25
N ILE A 205 3.22 -14.68 -12.52
CA ILE A 205 2.25 -15.64 -13.03
C ILE A 205 1.07 -14.88 -13.61
N GLY A 206 0.66 -15.25 -14.82
CA GLY A 206 -0.41 -14.58 -15.56
C GLY A 206 0.09 -13.80 -16.77
N MET A 207 1.24 -14.19 -17.34
CA MET A 207 1.75 -13.62 -18.58
C MET A 207 1.02 -14.18 -19.80
N GLU A 208 0.89 -13.32 -20.81
CA GLU A 208 0.47 -13.70 -22.15
C GLU A 208 1.58 -14.42 -22.89
N LYS A 209 1.24 -15.03 -24.03
CA LYS A 209 2.17 -15.80 -24.87
C LYS A 209 3.48 -15.06 -25.23
N LEU A 210 3.46 -13.74 -25.33
CA LEU A 210 4.61 -12.91 -25.70
C LEU A 210 5.33 -12.29 -24.48
N GLY A 211 5.07 -12.78 -23.26
CA GLY A 211 5.67 -12.29 -22.02
C GLY A 211 5.08 -10.96 -21.54
N ASP A 212 4.02 -10.46 -22.16
CA ASP A 212 3.30 -9.29 -21.70
C ASP A 212 2.46 -9.64 -20.46
N PHE A 213 2.52 -8.80 -19.44
CA PHE A 213 1.79 -8.97 -18.19
C PHE A 213 0.89 -7.77 -17.92
N SER A 214 -0.38 -8.04 -17.58
CA SER A 214 -1.33 -7.02 -17.10
C SER A 214 -1.74 -7.35 -15.66
N PRO A 215 -1.39 -6.49 -14.68
CA PRO A 215 -1.80 -6.73 -13.31
C PRO A 215 -3.33 -6.60 -13.16
N LYS A 216 -3.89 -7.34 -12.19
CA LYS A 216 -5.30 -7.24 -11.82
C LYS A 216 -5.44 -6.29 -10.63
N LEU A 217 -6.41 -5.39 -10.71
CA LEU A 217 -6.72 -4.37 -9.72
C LEU A 217 -7.95 -4.80 -8.94
N VAL A 218 -7.83 -4.94 -7.62
CA VAL A 218 -8.94 -5.14 -6.70
C VAL A 218 -9.34 -3.79 -6.13
N LEU A 219 -10.49 -3.30 -6.56
CA LEU A 219 -11.00 -1.98 -6.19
C LEU A 219 -11.92 -2.09 -4.97
N LEU A 220 -11.64 -1.28 -3.95
CA LEU A 220 -12.35 -1.30 -2.67
C LEU A 220 -12.75 0.13 -2.27
N SER A 221 -13.99 0.33 -1.87
CA SER A 221 -14.52 1.62 -1.41
C SER A 221 -15.55 1.44 -0.30
N THR A 222 -15.52 2.36 0.65
CA THR A 222 -16.35 2.39 1.86
C THR A 222 -17.85 2.24 1.58
N SER A 223 -18.32 2.67 0.42
CA SER A 223 -19.72 2.54 -0.01
C SER A 223 -20.26 1.11 -0.09
N TYR A 224 -19.41 0.09 -0.27
CA TYR A 224 -19.84 -1.31 -0.40
C TYR A 224 -19.05 -2.29 0.49
N LEU A 225 -18.08 -1.83 1.27
CA LEU A 225 -17.25 -2.71 2.11
C LEU A 225 -18.06 -3.55 3.09
N THR A 226 -19.07 -2.98 3.75
CA THR A 226 -19.95 -3.75 4.66
C THR A 226 -20.65 -4.89 3.94
N ARG A 227 -21.14 -4.66 2.70
CA ARG A 227 -21.80 -5.70 1.92
C ARG A 227 -20.80 -6.76 1.46
N LEU A 228 -19.62 -6.33 1.00
CA LEU A 228 -18.54 -7.21 0.56
C LEU A 228 -18.07 -8.13 1.69
N CYS A 229 -17.76 -7.58 2.86
CA CYS A 229 -17.28 -8.34 4.02
C CYS A 229 -18.30 -9.36 4.55
N ASN A 230 -19.59 -9.13 4.31
CA ASN A 230 -20.67 -10.04 4.69
C ASN A 230 -21.08 -11.01 3.57
N SER A 231 -20.55 -10.83 2.36
CA SER A 231 -20.84 -11.71 1.22
C SER A 231 -19.85 -12.86 1.17
N ASP A 232 -20.34 -14.03 0.77
CA ASP A 232 -19.51 -15.22 0.52
C ASP A 232 -19.52 -15.49 -0.99
N MET A 233 -18.35 -15.52 -1.60
CA MET A 233 -18.16 -15.79 -3.03
C MET A 233 -17.72 -17.23 -3.30
N GLY A 234 -17.92 -18.13 -2.33
CA GLY A 234 -17.51 -19.54 -2.39
C GLY A 234 -16.19 -19.82 -1.67
N TYR A 235 -15.54 -18.79 -1.11
CA TYR A 235 -14.23 -18.87 -0.47
C TYR A 235 -14.26 -18.40 1.00
N GLY A 236 -15.46 -18.12 1.53
CA GLY A 236 -15.68 -17.54 2.84
C GLY A 236 -16.10 -16.07 2.80
N LYS A 237 -16.66 -15.59 3.90
CA LYS A 237 -17.14 -14.21 4.03
C LYS A 237 -16.01 -13.20 3.82
N GLY A 238 -16.22 -12.26 2.91
CA GLY A 238 -15.27 -11.20 2.58
C GLY A 238 -14.00 -11.68 1.86
N VAL A 239 -13.98 -12.93 1.36
CA VAL A 239 -12.82 -13.49 0.65
C VAL A 239 -13.01 -13.34 -0.86
N ILE A 240 -12.08 -12.61 -1.49
CA ILE A 240 -12.02 -12.35 -2.93
C ILE A 240 -10.95 -13.25 -3.55
N ALA A 241 -11.30 -13.95 -4.64
CA ALA A 241 -10.35 -14.74 -5.43
C ALA A 241 -9.87 -13.94 -6.65
N VAL A 242 -8.57 -13.72 -6.76
CA VAL A 242 -7.92 -13.13 -7.94
C VAL A 242 -7.23 -14.23 -8.71
N ASN A 243 -7.84 -14.64 -9.81
CA ASN A 243 -7.31 -15.69 -10.68
C ASN A 243 -6.20 -15.15 -11.59
N TYR A 244 -5.17 -15.93 -11.83
CA TYR A 244 -4.16 -15.74 -12.88
C TYR A 244 -4.06 -17.05 -13.65
N ASP A 245 -4.60 -17.06 -14.88
CA ASP A 245 -4.66 -18.24 -15.76
C ASP A 245 -3.94 -17.92 -17.07
N GLU A 246 -2.72 -18.42 -17.21
CA GLU A 246 -1.88 -18.21 -18.38
C GLU A 246 -2.43 -18.91 -19.64
N VAL A 247 -3.17 -20.01 -19.48
CA VAL A 247 -3.83 -20.72 -20.62
C VAL A 247 -4.91 -19.86 -21.23
N ALA A 248 -5.74 -19.25 -20.38
CA ALA A 248 -6.79 -18.33 -20.81
C ALA A 248 -6.21 -17.10 -21.55
N LEU A 249 -4.93 -16.78 -21.31
CA LEU A 249 -4.18 -15.71 -21.97
C LEU A 249 -3.41 -16.18 -23.22
N GLY A 250 -3.64 -17.42 -23.66
CA GLY A 250 -3.01 -18.01 -24.85
C GLY A 250 -1.58 -18.48 -24.62
N ASN A 251 -1.10 -18.43 -23.38
CA ASN A 251 0.17 -19.04 -23.00
C ASN A 251 -0.05 -20.51 -22.64
N VAL A 252 0.20 -21.40 -23.60
CA VAL A 252 0.02 -22.85 -23.45
C VAL A 252 1.29 -23.60 -23.07
N ARG A 253 2.42 -22.90 -22.91
CA ARG A 253 3.72 -23.48 -22.56
C ARG A 253 4.16 -22.84 -21.24
N ASP A 254 4.61 -23.64 -20.28
CA ASP A 254 5.15 -23.14 -19.02
C ASP A 254 4.16 -22.30 -18.20
N HIS A 255 2.90 -22.74 -18.17
CA HIS A 255 1.79 -21.91 -17.75
C HIS A 255 1.29 -22.21 -16.34
N GLY A 256 1.29 -21.19 -15.49
CA GLY A 256 0.67 -21.24 -14.16
C GLY A 256 -0.83 -20.91 -14.21
N ASN A 257 -1.60 -21.60 -13.37
CA ASN A 257 -2.99 -21.27 -13.08
C ASN A 257 -3.22 -21.26 -11.57
N TYR A 258 -3.38 -20.06 -11.02
CA TYR A 258 -3.46 -19.82 -9.59
C TYR A 258 -4.64 -18.93 -9.21
N ASN A 259 -5.25 -19.20 -8.06
CA ASN A 259 -6.13 -18.24 -7.39
C ASN A 259 -5.43 -17.68 -6.17
N ILE A 260 -5.30 -16.35 -6.09
CA ILE A 260 -4.86 -15.64 -4.89
C ILE A 260 -6.09 -15.23 -4.08
N PHE A 261 -6.14 -15.56 -2.78
CA PHE A 261 -7.23 -15.17 -1.90
C PHE A 261 -6.89 -13.95 -1.06
N LEU A 262 -7.72 -12.93 -1.14
CA LEU A 262 -7.67 -11.73 -0.30
C LEU A 262 -8.89 -11.71 0.63
N LYS A 263 -8.66 -11.68 1.94
CA LYS A 263 -9.72 -11.45 2.92
C LYS A 263 -9.82 -9.97 3.25
N VAL A 264 -11.03 -9.43 3.12
CA VAL A 264 -11.37 -8.05 3.44
C VAL A 264 -12.23 -8.01 4.69
N GLU A 265 -11.80 -7.25 5.69
CA GLU A 265 -12.55 -6.96 6.90
C GLU A 265 -12.77 -5.44 6.99
N PHE A 266 -13.95 -5.02 7.46
CA PHE A 266 -14.29 -3.61 7.58
C PHE A 266 -14.87 -3.30 8.96
N PHE A 267 -14.29 -2.30 9.61
CA PHE A 267 -14.62 -1.80 10.94
C PHE A 267 -15.15 -0.38 10.77
N PRO A 268 -16.46 -0.21 10.52
CA PRO A 268 -17.05 1.11 10.34
C PRO A 268 -16.83 1.98 11.59
N VAL A 269 -16.56 3.27 11.40
CA VAL A 269 -16.54 4.22 12.51
C VAL A 269 -17.96 4.26 13.08
N GLN A 270 -18.11 3.81 14.33
CA GLN A 270 -19.36 4.00 15.04
C GLN A 270 -19.53 5.50 15.21
N ASN A 271 -20.56 6.07 14.60
CA ASN A 271 -21.00 7.41 14.95
C ASN A 271 -21.35 7.32 16.43
N THR A 272 -20.44 7.79 17.29
CA THR A 272 -20.75 8.07 18.67
C THR A 272 -21.76 9.18 18.57
N ASN A 273 -23.04 8.80 18.54
CA ASN A 273 -24.13 9.73 18.75
C ASN A 273 -23.77 10.38 20.07
N THR A 274 -23.24 11.60 20.00
CA THR A 274 -23.11 12.47 21.14
C THR A 274 -24.54 12.70 21.54
N THR A 275 -25.07 11.81 22.40
CA THR A 275 -26.21 12.09 23.25
C THR A 275 -25.84 13.40 23.90
N THR A 276 -26.40 14.46 23.36
CA THR A 276 -26.41 15.78 23.98
C THR A 276 -26.96 15.50 25.36
N SER A 277 -26.09 15.54 26.37
CA SER A 277 -26.55 15.61 27.75
C SER A 277 -27.61 16.69 27.78
N PRO A 278 -28.82 16.41 28.31
CA PRO A 278 -29.88 17.41 28.35
C PRO A 278 -29.32 18.64 29.06
N THR A 279 -29.07 19.69 28.29
CA THR A 279 -28.70 20.99 28.83
C THR A 279 -29.93 21.52 29.53
N ASN A 280 -29.91 21.42 30.86
CA ASN A 280 -30.81 22.18 31.72
C ASN A 280 -30.53 23.67 31.46
N ASN A 281 -31.30 24.26 30.53
CA ASN A 281 -31.29 25.68 30.23
C ASN A 281 -31.91 26.46 31.40
N THR A 282 -31.12 26.74 32.43
CA THR A 282 -31.32 27.95 33.24
C THR A 282 -30.75 29.14 32.48
N THR A 283 -31.67 29.90 31.88
CA THR A 283 -31.39 31.12 31.13
C THR A 283 -30.86 32.19 32.07
N TYR A 284 -29.57 32.54 31.98
CA TYR A 284 -29.05 33.81 32.46
C TYR A 284 -28.83 34.74 31.27
N LYS A 285 -29.64 35.79 31.19
CA LYS A 285 -29.48 36.92 30.26
C LYS A 285 -28.19 37.67 30.63
N ILE A 286 -27.16 37.57 29.81
CA ILE A 286 -26.03 38.52 29.82
C ILE A 286 -26.08 39.28 28.51
N THR A 287 -26.33 40.58 28.64
CA THR A 287 -26.39 41.55 27.55
C THR A 287 -24.99 42.13 27.35
N THR A 288 -24.27 41.69 26.33
CA THR A 288 -23.06 42.37 25.86
C THR A 288 -23.07 42.46 24.34
N PRO A 289 -22.68 43.61 23.74
CA PRO A 289 -22.77 43.80 22.29
C PRO A 289 -21.66 43.03 21.57
N ILE A 290 -22.05 42.21 20.59
CA ILE A 290 -21.13 41.47 19.72
C ILE A 290 -20.88 42.28 18.45
N THR A 291 -19.62 42.65 18.22
CA THR A 291 -19.16 43.27 16.98
C THR A 291 -18.89 42.18 15.95
N ASN A 292 -19.65 42.17 14.85
CA ASN A 292 -19.46 41.23 13.74
C ASN A 292 -18.16 41.55 12.99
N LYS A 293 -17.16 40.67 13.10
CA LYS A 293 -15.94 40.71 12.28
C LYS A 293 -16.05 39.68 11.16
N THR A 294 -16.18 40.16 9.93
CA THR A 294 -16.21 39.34 8.72
C THR A 294 -14.84 38.67 8.54
N VAL A 295 -14.80 37.34 8.60
CA VAL A 295 -13.58 36.55 8.33
C VAL A 295 -13.61 36.12 6.87
N THR A 296 -12.71 36.68 6.08
CA THR A 296 -12.46 36.26 4.70
C THR A 296 -11.75 34.90 4.72
N MET A 297 -12.38 33.85 4.20
CA MET A 297 -11.75 32.54 4.05
C MET A 297 -10.75 32.59 2.88
N GLY A 298 -9.46 32.59 3.21
CA GLY A 298 -8.38 32.44 2.25
C GLY A 298 -8.31 31.01 1.69
N THR A 299 -8.06 30.88 0.40
CA THR A 299 -7.75 29.64 -0.30
C THR A 299 -6.56 28.92 0.34
N THR A 300 -6.81 27.76 0.94
CA THR A 300 -5.79 26.87 1.50
C THR A 300 -5.02 26.21 0.36
N THR A 301 -3.85 26.74 0.03
CA THR A 301 -2.87 25.98 -0.77
C THR A 301 -2.40 24.82 0.10
N THR A 302 -2.51 23.59 -0.41
CA THR A 302 -2.04 22.38 0.26
C THR A 302 -0.52 22.44 0.38
N SER A 303 -0.03 23.11 1.42
CA SER A 303 1.41 23.15 1.70
C SER A 303 1.84 21.72 2.06
N THR A 304 2.77 21.18 1.30
CA THR A 304 3.36 19.88 1.59
C THR A 304 4.08 19.98 2.93
N SER A 305 3.51 19.38 3.97
CA SER A 305 4.11 19.39 5.30
C SER A 305 5.49 18.71 5.29
N ILE A 306 6.50 19.42 5.81
CA ILE A 306 7.86 18.88 5.99
C ILE A 306 7.92 17.80 7.09
N ALA A 307 6.89 17.74 7.95
CA ALA A 307 6.80 16.78 9.03
C ALA A 307 6.83 15.33 8.51
N GLY A 308 7.52 14.45 9.23
CA GLY A 308 7.76 13.05 8.87
C GLY A 308 9.17 12.58 9.24
N VAL A 309 9.44 11.31 8.93
CA VAL A 309 10.77 10.72 9.11
C VAL A 309 11.59 10.92 7.83
N TRP A 310 12.83 11.36 7.97
CA TRP A 310 13.79 11.58 6.91
C TRP A 310 15.00 10.69 7.17
N LYS A 311 15.45 9.94 6.18
CA LYS A 311 16.57 8.98 6.30
C LYS A 311 17.57 9.21 5.18
N GLY A 312 18.85 9.06 5.50
CA GLY A 312 19.90 9.07 4.50
C GLY A 312 21.26 8.95 5.16
N THR A 313 22.23 9.73 4.67
CA THR A 313 23.61 9.59 5.12
C THR A 313 24.28 10.93 5.40
N TRP A 314 25.34 10.90 6.21
CA TRP A 314 26.16 12.06 6.56
C TRP A 314 27.66 11.76 6.41
N GLY A 315 28.45 12.81 6.18
CA GLY A 315 29.91 12.77 6.12
C GLY A 315 30.58 13.99 6.73
N ASN A 316 31.91 13.98 6.77
CA ASN A 316 32.73 15.05 7.34
C ASN A 316 33.09 16.12 6.30
N GLY A 317 33.22 17.37 6.75
CA GLY A 317 33.62 18.49 5.91
C GLY A 317 32.64 18.74 4.76
N SER A 318 33.16 18.80 3.52
CA SER A 318 32.37 19.07 2.31
C SER A 318 31.77 17.83 1.65
N ASN A 319 31.97 16.63 2.21
CA ASN A 319 31.57 15.37 1.57
C ASN A 319 30.37 14.73 2.28
N ASN A 320 29.47 14.14 1.49
CA ASN A 320 28.53 13.15 2.01
C ASN A 320 29.29 11.84 2.27
N GLY A 321 29.04 11.19 3.40
CA GLY A 321 29.66 9.93 3.80
C GLY A 321 28.65 8.79 3.82
N PRO A 322 29.09 7.54 4.10
CA PRO A 322 28.21 6.37 4.16
C PRO A 322 27.48 6.23 5.51
N ASN A 323 27.73 7.13 6.47
CA ASN A 323 27.21 6.98 7.83
C ASN A 323 25.71 7.28 7.86
N PHE A 324 24.93 6.39 8.46
CA PHE A 324 23.48 6.58 8.60
C PHE A 324 23.13 7.86 9.35
N TYR A 325 22.10 8.57 8.87
CA TYR A 325 21.56 9.76 9.52
C TYR A 325 20.04 9.82 9.35
N SER A 326 19.32 10.24 10.38
CA SER A 326 17.86 10.37 10.31
C SER A 326 17.29 11.41 11.26
N PHE A 327 16.25 12.12 10.78
CA PHE A 327 15.42 13.02 11.56
C PHE A 327 13.96 12.56 11.58
N GLN A 328 13.28 12.78 12.71
CA GLN A 328 11.83 12.82 12.78
C GLN A 328 11.41 14.26 13.06
N LEU A 329 10.71 14.88 12.10
CA LEU A 329 10.19 16.25 12.20
C LEU A 329 8.71 16.19 12.56
N ASN A 330 8.30 16.77 13.68
CA ASN A 330 6.92 16.77 14.16
C ASN A 330 6.18 18.06 13.76
N ALA A 331 4.85 18.01 13.66
CA ALA A 331 4.05 19.17 13.22
C ALA A 331 4.11 20.38 14.17
N ASP A 332 4.50 20.17 15.44
CA ASP A 332 4.65 21.20 16.47
C ASP A 332 6.03 21.86 16.46
N SER A 333 6.82 21.68 15.39
CA SER A 333 8.18 22.21 15.24
C SER A 333 9.22 21.58 16.18
N SER A 334 8.87 20.50 16.90
CA SER A 334 9.84 19.65 17.58
C SER A 334 10.49 18.65 16.62
N MET A 335 11.67 18.15 16.97
CA MET A 335 12.33 17.09 16.20
C MET A 335 13.08 16.09 17.08
N LEU A 336 13.32 14.90 16.52
CA LEU A 336 14.21 13.88 17.07
C LEU A 336 15.28 13.52 16.05
N VAL A 337 16.48 13.18 16.54
CA VAL A 337 17.46 12.39 15.77
C VAL A 337 17.29 10.94 16.20
N ILE A 338 17.10 10.05 15.24
CA ILE A 338 16.88 8.63 15.50
C ILE A 338 18.01 7.78 14.90
N ASP A 339 18.37 6.70 15.58
CA ASP A 339 19.34 5.73 15.06
C ASP A 339 18.71 4.78 14.01
N ALA A 340 19.51 3.86 13.47
CA ALA A 340 19.06 2.91 12.45
C ALA A 340 17.95 1.97 12.96
N ALA A 341 17.85 1.76 14.28
CA ALA A 341 16.79 0.98 14.92
C ALA A 341 15.54 1.82 15.25
N GLY A 342 15.55 3.12 14.94
CA GLY A 342 14.45 4.05 15.21
C GLY A 342 14.41 4.58 16.63
N LYS A 343 15.44 4.34 17.45
CA LYS A 343 15.51 4.87 18.82
C LYS A 343 15.97 6.32 18.80
N SER A 344 15.30 7.17 19.59
CA SER A 344 15.72 8.56 19.78
C SER A 344 17.08 8.65 20.49
N ILE A 345 18.03 9.33 19.85
CA ILE A 345 19.37 9.60 20.38
C ILE A 345 19.63 11.09 20.63
N ALA A 346 18.79 11.97 20.06
CA ALA A 346 18.80 13.40 20.34
C ALA A 346 17.41 14.01 20.17
N ALA A 347 17.17 15.14 20.80
CA ALA A 347 15.93 15.92 20.67
C ALA A 347 16.23 17.39 20.40
N GLY A 348 15.31 18.07 19.73
CA GLY A 348 15.54 19.41 19.24
C GLY A 348 14.28 20.13 18.75
N SER A 349 14.50 21.24 18.06
CA SER A 349 13.45 22.02 17.41
C SER A 349 13.90 22.44 16.02
N TYR A 350 12.95 22.71 15.13
CA TYR A 350 13.22 23.14 13.78
C TYR A 350 12.26 24.24 13.33
N SER A 351 12.62 24.90 12.23
CA SER A 351 11.77 25.81 11.47
C SER A 351 11.90 25.48 9.99
N PHE A 352 10.79 25.60 9.25
CA PHE A 352 10.78 25.36 7.81
C PHE A 352 10.00 26.45 7.08
N SER A 353 10.68 27.17 6.20
CA SER A 353 10.09 28.21 5.36
C SER A 353 10.87 28.34 4.06
N ASN A 354 10.18 28.63 2.94
CA ASN A 354 10.81 28.82 1.63
C ASN A 354 11.77 27.70 1.22
N ASN A 355 11.36 26.44 1.44
CA ASN A 355 12.19 25.24 1.21
C ASN A 355 13.52 25.22 2.00
N GLN A 356 13.65 26.02 3.04
CA GLN A 356 14.80 26.04 3.95
C GLN A 356 14.39 25.45 5.30
N LEU A 357 15.11 24.43 5.73
CA LEU A 357 14.98 23.78 7.03
C LEU A 357 16.15 24.23 7.91
N ASN A 358 15.87 24.78 9.08
CA ASN A 358 16.89 25.13 10.07
C ASN A 358 16.48 24.56 11.44
N GLY A 359 17.43 24.09 12.24
CA GLY A 359 17.10 23.60 13.57
C GLY A 359 18.30 23.36 14.46
N THR A 360 18.01 23.00 15.70
CA THR A 360 19.00 22.67 16.72
C THR A 360 18.60 21.41 17.47
N TYR A 361 19.57 20.61 17.91
CA TYR A 361 19.33 19.41 18.73
C TYR A 361 20.47 19.16 19.73
N LYS A 362 20.19 18.35 20.75
CA LYS A 362 21.15 17.89 21.76
C LYS A 362 21.09 16.38 21.91
N TYR A 363 22.24 15.70 21.87
CA TYR A 363 22.30 14.26 22.12
C TYR A 363 21.97 13.96 23.58
N ASN A 364 21.24 12.87 23.79
CA ASN A 364 20.85 12.40 25.12
C ASN A 364 22.10 12.19 25.98
N GLY A 365 22.09 12.75 27.20
CA GLY A 365 23.22 12.65 28.13
C GLY A 365 24.38 13.60 27.84
N THR A 366 24.26 14.52 26.87
CA THR A 366 25.28 15.53 26.57
C THR A 366 24.72 16.95 26.70
N ASN A 367 25.58 17.91 27.03
CA ASN A 367 25.24 19.33 27.01
C ASN A 367 25.56 20.00 25.66
N SER A 368 26.16 19.26 24.73
CA SER A 368 26.56 19.75 23.42
C SER A 368 25.35 20.00 22.53
N THR A 369 25.22 21.24 22.06
CA THR A 369 24.20 21.62 21.07
C THR A 369 24.79 21.51 19.68
N PHE A 370 23.98 21.05 18.73
CA PHE A 370 24.31 21.03 17.31
C PHE A 370 23.23 21.79 16.55
N SER A 371 23.64 22.51 15.51
CA SER A 371 22.74 23.19 14.58
C SER A 371 22.86 22.59 13.19
N PHE A 372 21.78 22.64 12.44
CA PHE A 372 21.75 22.20 11.04
C PHE A 372 20.95 23.18 10.17
N ALA A 373 21.30 23.21 8.89
CA ALA A 373 20.58 23.92 7.84
C ALA A 373 20.47 23.02 6.61
N ALA A 374 19.35 23.06 5.90
CA ALA A 374 19.13 22.29 4.69
C ALA A 374 18.17 22.95 3.73
N SER A 375 18.31 22.58 2.45
CA SER A 375 17.37 22.94 1.40
C SER A 375 16.58 21.72 0.95
N LEU A 376 15.26 21.87 0.81
CA LEU A 376 14.39 20.89 0.19
C LEU A 376 14.39 21.10 -1.32
N SER A 377 14.80 20.08 -2.07
CA SER A 377 14.67 20.02 -3.52
C SER A 377 14.06 18.69 -3.91
N ASN A 378 12.95 18.72 -4.65
CA ASN A 378 12.12 17.56 -4.94
C ASN A 378 11.68 16.86 -3.63
N THR A 379 12.12 15.61 -3.42
CA THR A 379 11.82 14.78 -2.27
C THR A 379 13.03 14.59 -1.33
N GLN A 380 14.07 15.42 -1.49
CA GLN A 380 15.35 15.26 -0.82
C GLN A 380 15.76 16.54 -0.08
N LEU A 381 16.16 16.37 1.17
CA LEU A 381 16.83 17.41 1.96
C LEU A 381 18.34 17.27 1.78
N ASN A 382 18.99 18.37 1.41
CA ASN A 382 20.45 18.48 1.32
C ASN A 382 20.91 19.53 2.33
N GLY A 383 21.71 19.11 3.30
CA GLY A 383 22.04 19.97 4.43
C GLY A 383 23.45 19.84 4.96
N THR A 384 23.73 20.70 5.93
CA THR A 384 24.97 20.78 6.68
C THR A 384 24.66 20.79 8.18
N TRP A 385 25.67 20.48 8.99
CA TRP A 385 25.58 20.56 10.44
C TRP A 385 26.88 21.09 11.05
N GLY A 386 26.77 21.61 12.27
CA GLY A 386 27.90 22.12 13.05
C GLY A 386 27.63 22.17 14.55
N ALA A 387 28.70 22.35 15.32
CA ALA A 387 28.63 22.47 16.77
C ALA A 387 28.13 23.86 17.22
N GLY A 388 27.43 23.90 18.35
CA GLY A 388 26.88 25.11 18.93
C GLY A 388 25.77 25.69 18.05
N THR A 389 25.94 26.95 17.64
CA THR A 389 25.02 27.67 16.75
C THR A 389 25.41 27.55 15.27
N ASN A 390 26.59 26.99 14.96
CA ASN A 390 27.09 26.89 13.59
C ASN A 390 26.31 25.82 12.82
N THR A 391 25.77 26.17 11.66
CA THR A 391 25.10 25.21 10.77
C THR A 391 26.05 24.58 9.74
N SER A 392 27.34 24.94 9.76
CA SER A 392 28.35 24.51 8.80
C SER A 392 29.68 24.17 9.48
N GLY A 393 30.59 23.54 8.73
CA GLY A 393 31.97 23.27 9.14
C GLY A 393 32.23 21.86 9.71
N SER A 394 31.20 21.14 10.16
CA SER A 394 31.39 19.76 10.65
C SER A 394 31.11 18.71 9.58
N GLY A 395 30.04 18.87 8.80
CA GLY A 395 29.72 17.90 7.76
C GLY A 395 28.53 18.24 6.87
N ARG A 396 28.32 17.39 5.86
CA ARG A 396 27.15 17.41 4.98
C ARG A 396 26.31 16.15 5.17
N TRP A 397 25.03 16.27 4.88
CA TRP A 397 24.11 15.15 4.85
C TRP A 397 23.11 15.30 3.72
N VAL A 398 22.58 14.15 3.31
CA VAL A 398 21.51 14.04 2.34
C VAL A 398 20.48 13.05 2.87
N MET A 399 19.20 13.45 2.86
CA MET A 399 18.10 12.59 3.31
C MET A 399 16.94 12.63 2.34
N SER A 400 16.31 11.48 2.15
CA SER A 400 15.01 11.40 1.50
C SER A 400 13.93 11.26 2.57
N LYS A 401 12.74 11.80 2.31
CA LYS A 401 11.59 11.53 3.18
C LYS A 401 11.38 10.03 3.14
N ALA A 402 11.51 9.37 4.29
CA ALA A 402 11.06 8.00 4.37
C ALA A 402 9.60 8.04 3.92
N ALA A 403 9.23 7.17 2.96
CA ALA A 403 7.82 6.86 2.79
C ALA A 403 7.29 6.66 4.20
N VAL A 404 6.23 7.38 4.56
CA VAL A 404 5.61 7.21 5.87
C VAL A 404 5.37 5.71 5.95
N SER A 405 6.25 4.97 6.62
CA SER A 405 5.96 3.62 7.05
C SER A 405 4.72 3.89 7.84
N ALA A 406 3.59 3.48 7.29
CA ALA A 406 2.35 4.04 7.72
C ALA A 406 1.99 3.46 9.07
N THR A 407 2.92 3.17 9.97
CA THR A 407 2.74 2.62 11.30
C THR A 407 1.88 3.50 12.23
N THR A 408 1.55 4.74 11.88
CA THR A 408 0.48 5.48 12.56
C THR A 408 -0.91 5.30 11.94
N ASN A 409 -1.04 4.90 10.67
CA ASN A 409 -2.30 4.66 9.94
C ASN A 409 -2.48 3.23 9.33
N ILE A 410 -1.50 2.35 9.52
CA ILE A 410 -1.35 0.94 9.16
C ILE A 410 -0.77 0.32 10.43
N ARG A 411 -1.59 -0.36 11.21
CA ARG A 411 -1.09 -1.23 12.28
C ARG A 411 -0.87 -2.64 11.76
#